data_AF-A0A6A8MWS9-F1
#
_entry.id   AF-A0A6A8MWS9-F1
#
_cell.length_a   1.000
_cell.length_b   1.000
_cell.length_c   1.000
_cell.angle_alpha   90.00
_cell.angle_beta   90.00
_cell.angle_gamma   90.00
#
_symmetry.space_group_name_H-M   'P 1'
#
loop_
_entity.id
_entity.type
_entity.pdbx_description
1 polymer ?
#
loop_
_entity_poly.entity_id
_entity_poly.type
_entity_poly.pdbx_seq_one_letter_code
_entity_poly.pdbx_strand_id
1 'polypeptide(L)'
;MSERGKINLIIFQTLIFSLMFALFGRLFYLQVLDSGRYQDAAISIQSRDIVTPAVRGAITDIHGSPLVVDLPGLVVFADRSTLDKQPDKGVSVLGRVANLFGLEYSDVYQRTRLCGELPKDSRAGCWNGTRYQPIPLVGNANQDLA
;
A
#
# COMPACT_ATOMS: atom_id res chain seq x y z
N MET A 1 18.42 37.46 52.67
CA MET A 1 17.53 36.79 51.69
C MET A 1 16.34 36.23 52.43
N SER A 2 15.14 36.73 52.12
CA SER A 2 13.87 36.39 52.80
C SER A 2 13.62 34.88 52.82
N GLU A 3 13.35 34.32 54.01
CA GLU A 3 13.04 32.89 54.23
C GLU A 3 11.87 32.39 53.35
N ARG A 4 10.93 33.27 52.99
CA ARG A 4 9.85 32.96 52.05
C ARG A 4 10.36 32.64 50.63
N GLY A 5 11.44 33.28 50.20
CA GLY A 5 12.06 33.03 48.90
C GLY A 5 12.70 31.64 48.82
N LYS A 6 13.34 31.17 49.91
CA LYS A 6 13.92 29.83 49.98
C LYS A 6 12.84 28.74 49.99
N ILE A 7 11.76 28.94 50.74
CA ILE A 7 10.63 27.99 50.79
C ILE A 7 9.96 27.85 49.43
N ASN A 8 9.68 28.97 48.74
CA ASN A 8 9.08 28.93 47.41
C ASN A 8 10.00 28.24 46.38
N LEU A 9 11.32 28.45 46.48
CA LEU A 9 12.29 27.78 45.61
C LEU A 9 12.29 26.26 45.83
N ILE A 10 12.21 25.80 47.08
CA ILE A 10 12.15 24.38 47.44
C ILE A 10 10.85 23.74 46.91
N ILE A 11 9.72 24.42 47.03
CA ILE A 11 8.43 23.95 46.50
C ILE A 11 8.48 23.83 44.97
N PHE A 12 9.04 24.83 44.29
CA PHE A 12 9.18 24.80 42.84
C PHE A 12 10.12 23.68 42.38
N GLN A 13 11.25 23.49 43.08
CA GLN A 13 12.20 22.42 42.77
C GLN A 13 11.59 21.04 42.98
N THR A 14 10.84 20.81 44.05
CA THR A 14 10.15 19.53 44.27
C THR A 14 9.07 19.26 43.22
N LEU A 15 8.35 20.29 42.77
CA LEU A 15 7.38 20.16 41.68
C LEU A 15 8.04 19.81 40.33
N ILE A 16 9.19 20.41 40.01
CA ILE A 16 9.95 20.04 38.81
C ILE A 16 10.47 18.60 38.91
N PHE A 17 11.04 18.22 40.05
CA PHE A 17 11.58 16.87 40.24
C PHE A 17 10.49 15.81 40.16
N SER A 18 9.30 16.06 40.71
CA SER A 18 8.18 15.11 40.62
C SER A 18 7.68 14.96 39.18
N LEU A 19 7.60 16.07 38.43
CA LEU A 19 7.25 16.04 37.00
C LEU A 19 8.28 15.25 36.19
N MET A 20 9.57 15.51 36.42
CA MET A 20 10.65 14.77 35.74
C MET A 20 10.59 13.28 36.05
N PHE A 21 10.38 12.92 37.32
CA PHE A 21 10.27 11.51 37.71
C PHE A 21 9.07 10.82 37.06
N ALA A 22 7.92 11.49 36.99
CA ALA A 22 6.73 10.96 36.30
C ALA A 22 6.97 10.75 34.81
N LEU A 23 7.65 11.69 34.13
CA LEU A 23 8.00 11.57 32.72
C LEU A 23 9.02 10.44 32.47
N PHE A 24 10.03 10.29 33.34
CA PHE A 24 10.97 9.17 33.26
C PHE A 24 10.28 7.82 33.49
N GLY A 25 9.37 7.73 34.47
CA GLY A 25 8.57 6.53 34.68
C GLY A 25 7.72 6.18 33.45
N ARG A 26 7.11 7.19 32.81
CA ARG A 26 6.35 6.99 31.58
C ARG A 26 7.22 6.52 30.42
N LEU A 27 8.41 7.09 30.27
CA LEU A 27 9.37 6.70 29.24
C LEU A 27 9.84 5.25 29.45
N PHE A 28 10.18 4.89 30.69
CA PHE A 28 10.59 3.55 31.06
C PHE A 28 9.49 2.52 30.78
N TYR A 29 8.23 2.85 31.09
CA TYR A 29 7.09 1.99 30.77
C TYR A 29 7.00 1.70 29.27
N LEU A 30 7.10 2.73 28.43
CA LEU A 30 7.00 2.57 26.97
C LEU A 30 8.21 1.83 26.37
N GLN A 31 9.41 2.07 26.91
CA GLN A 31 10.63 1.49 26.34
C GLN A 31 10.95 0.08 26.84
N VAL A 32 10.59 -0.26 28.09
CA VAL A 32 10.99 -1.53 28.72
C VAL A 32 9.80 -2.46 28.86
N LEU A 33 8.73 -2.00 29.54
CA LEU A 33 7.58 -2.86 29.86
C LEU A 33 6.71 -3.16 28.64
N ASP A 34 6.57 -2.21 27.72
CA ASP A 34 5.70 -2.32 26.54
C ASP A 34 6.48 -2.48 25.22
N SER A 35 7.77 -2.81 25.31
CA SER A 35 8.68 -2.94 24.16
C SER A 35 8.19 -3.94 23.11
N GLY A 36 7.69 -5.10 23.55
CA GLY A 36 7.22 -6.17 22.67
C GLY A 36 6.06 -5.73 21.77
N ARG A 37 5.08 -5.00 22.32
CA ARG A 37 3.91 -4.53 21.57
C ARG A 37 4.31 -3.60 20.42
N TYR A 38 5.29 -2.72 20.63
CA TYR A 38 5.80 -1.84 19.59
C TYR A 38 6.64 -2.59 18.55
N GLN A 39 7.31 -3.66 18.96
CA GLN A 39 8.05 -4.52 18.06
C GLN A 39 7.11 -5.34 17.16
N ASP A 40 6.04 -5.91 17.71
CA ASP A 40 5.02 -6.63 16.94
C ASP A 40 4.26 -5.70 15.99
N ALA A 41 3.95 -4.48 16.43
CA ALA A 41 3.37 -3.44 15.59
C ALA A 41 4.32 -3.04 14.44
N ALA A 42 5.63 -2.97 14.68
CA ALA A 42 6.61 -2.70 13.63
C ALA A 42 6.72 -3.88 12.63
N ILE A 43 6.75 -5.11 13.14
CA ILE A 43 6.83 -6.33 12.31
C ILE A 43 5.59 -6.45 11.42
N SER A 44 4.38 -6.28 11.96
CA SER A 44 3.13 -6.36 11.19
C SER A 44 2.98 -5.29 10.10
N ILE A 45 3.71 -4.16 10.18
CA ILE A 45 3.79 -3.18 9.10
C ILE A 45 4.78 -3.62 8.02
N GLN A 46 5.89 -4.26 8.42
CA GLN A 46 6.96 -4.69 7.51
C GLN A 46 6.63 -6.00 6.80
N SER A 47 6.13 -7.01 7.51
CA SER A 47 5.71 -8.29 6.97
C SER A 47 4.20 -8.27 6.76
N ARG A 48 3.80 -8.36 5.49
CA ARG A 48 2.41 -8.66 5.11
C ARG A 48 2.31 -10.16 4.91
N ASP A 49 1.42 -10.80 5.64
CA ASP A 49 1.08 -12.20 5.34
C ASP A 49 0.39 -12.26 3.98
N ILE A 50 1.02 -12.94 3.03
CA ILE A 50 0.46 -13.18 1.71
C ILE A 50 -0.25 -14.53 1.78
N VAL A 51 -1.59 -14.50 1.82
CA VAL A 51 -2.39 -15.72 1.72
C VAL A 51 -2.32 -16.21 0.28
N THR A 52 -1.59 -17.30 0.05
CA THR A 52 -1.60 -18.01 -1.23
C THR A 52 -2.85 -18.90 -1.28
N PRO A 53 -3.85 -18.60 -2.13
CA PRO A 53 -5.05 -19.41 -2.20
C PRO A 53 -4.69 -20.83 -2.66
N ALA A 54 -5.39 -21.82 -2.10
CA ALA A 54 -5.26 -23.19 -2.57
C ALA A 54 -5.82 -23.31 -3.99
N VAL A 55 -5.13 -24.07 -4.84
CA VAL A 55 -5.57 -24.35 -6.21
C VAL A 55 -6.84 -25.21 -6.17
N ARG A 56 -7.84 -24.85 -6.99
CA ARG A 56 -9.09 -25.62 -7.09
C ARG A 56 -8.80 -26.99 -7.73
N GLY A 57 -9.49 -28.02 -7.25
CA GLY A 57 -9.49 -29.32 -7.91
C GLY A 57 -10.12 -29.25 -9.31
N ALA A 58 -9.48 -29.89 -10.28
CA ALA A 58 -10.03 -30.04 -11.63
C ALA A 58 -11.30 -30.90 -11.59
N ILE A 59 -12.32 -30.53 -12.38
CA ILE A 59 -13.51 -31.36 -12.57
C ILE A 59 -13.25 -32.26 -13.77
N THR A 60 -13.28 -33.57 -13.57
CA THR A 60 -13.03 -34.58 -14.61
C THR A 60 -14.29 -35.36 -14.94
N ASP A 61 -14.36 -35.86 -16.17
CA ASP A 61 -15.34 -36.87 -16.58
C ASP A 61 -15.02 -38.25 -15.95
N ILE A 62 -15.90 -39.25 -16.11
CA ILE A 62 -15.74 -40.64 -15.65
C ILE A 62 -14.46 -41.31 -16.17
N HIS A 63 -13.95 -40.84 -17.32
CA HIS A 63 -12.71 -41.31 -17.93
C HIS A 63 -11.46 -40.57 -17.42
N GLY A 64 -11.61 -39.60 -16.52
CA GLY A 64 -10.51 -38.79 -15.99
C GLY A 64 -10.11 -37.60 -16.87
N SER A 65 -10.80 -37.35 -17.98
CA SER A 65 -10.55 -36.18 -18.84
C SER A 65 -11.00 -34.89 -18.15
N PRO A 66 -10.15 -33.85 -18.07
CA PRO A 66 -10.51 -32.59 -17.44
C PRO A 66 -11.57 -31.83 -18.27
N LEU A 67 -12.67 -31.44 -17.61
CA LEU A 67 -13.71 -30.58 -18.16
C LEU A 67 -13.54 -29.12 -17.74
N VAL A 68 -13.12 -28.90 -16.49
CA VAL A 68 -12.84 -27.56 -15.94
C VAL A 68 -11.52 -27.60 -15.19
N VAL A 69 -10.59 -26.73 -15.59
CA VAL A 69 -9.28 -26.55 -14.98
C VAL A 69 -8.99 -25.07 -14.80
N ASP A 70 -8.31 -24.74 -13.72
CA ASP A 70 -7.78 -23.40 -13.51
C ASP A 70 -6.36 -23.35 -14.09
N LEU A 71 -6.10 -22.34 -14.93
CA LEU A 71 -4.78 -22.07 -15.49
C LEU A 71 -4.22 -20.77 -14.92
N PRO A 72 -2.90 -20.69 -14.67
CA PRO A 72 -2.28 -19.43 -14.28
C PRO A 72 -2.39 -18.42 -15.42
N GLY A 73 -2.92 -17.24 -15.12
CA GLY A 73 -2.97 -16.10 -16.05
C GLY A 73 -2.01 -15.00 -15.61
N LEU A 74 -1.21 -14.50 -16.54
CA LEU A 74 -0.36 -13.33 -16.32
C LEU A 74 -1.15 -12.06 -16.66
N VAL A 75 -1.10 -11.08 -15.76
CA VAL A 75 -1.76 -9.78 -15.93
C VAL A 75 -0.73 -8.67 -15.77
N VAL A 76 -0.65 -7.80 -16.77
CA VAL A 76 0.15 -6.58 -16.67
C VAL A 76 -0.73 -5.49 -16.08
N PHE A 77 -0.30 -4.94 -14.96
CA PHE A 77 -1.00 -3.86 -14.27
C PHE A 77 -0.14 -2.60 -14.16
N ALA A 78 -0.82 -1.46 -14.08
CA ALA A 78 -0.21 -0.17 -13.78
C ALA A 78 -0.48 0.23 -12.34
N ASP A 79 0.57 0.65 -11.63
CA ASP A 79 0.44 1.27 -10.30
C ASP A 79 0.47 2.79 -10.43
N ARG A 80 -0.66 3.42 -10.10
CA ARG A 80 -0.80 4.87 -10.18
C ARG A 80 0.08 5.61 -9.17
N SER A 81 0.32 5.03 -7.99
CA SER A 81 1.16 5.64 -6.95
C SER A 81 2.62 5.78 -7.40
N THR A 82 3.08 4.87 -8.27
CA THR A 82 4.42 4.88 -8.85
C THR A 82 4.48 5.74 -10.11
N LEU A 83 3.47 5.67 -10.99
CA LEU A 83 3.41 6.52 -12.19
C LEU A 83 3.39 8.02 -11.85
N ASP A 84 2.71 8.41 -10.77
CA ASP A 84 2.62 9.82 -10.36
C ASP A 84 3.92 10.39 -9.79
N LYS A 85 4.81 9.53 -9.29
CA LYS A 85 6.12 9.95 -8.79
C LYS A 85 7.10 10.20 -9.93
N GLN A 86 6.81 9.74 -11.14
CA GLN A 86 7.67 9.95 -12.30
C GLN A 86 7.56 11.40 -12.81
N PRO A 87 8.65 11.98 -13.33
CA PRO A 87 8.66 13.37 -13.79
C PRO A 87 7.69 13.62 -14.97
N ASP A 88 7.46 12.60 -15.78
CA ASP A 88 6.55 12.61 -16.93
C ASP A 88 5.13 12.12 -16.57
N LYS A 89 4.83 11.88 -15.28
CA LYS A 89 3.58 11.27 -14.79
C LYS A 89 3.25 9.94 -15.47
N GLY A 90 4.28 9.21 -15.92
CA GLY A 90 4.18 7.89 -16.54
C GLY A 90 3.81 7.88 -18.01
N VAL A 91 3.76 9.04 -18.69
CA VAL A 91 3.37 9.14 -20.11
C VAL A 91 4.27 8.29 -21.01
N SER A 92 5.60 8.33 -20.81
CA SER A 92 6.54 7.56 -21.64
C SER A 92 6.43 6.05 -21.43
N VAL A 93 6.12 5.62 -20.21
CA VAL A 93 5.96 4.21 -19.88
C VAL A 93 4.66 3.69 -20.47
N LEU A 94 3.56 4.41 -20.30
CA LEU A 94 2.26 4.04 -20.87
C LEU A 94 2.30 4.01 -22.40
N GLY A 95 3.04 4.92 -23.05
CA GLY A 95 3.25 4.90 -24.50
C GLY A 95 4.02 3.65 -24.97
N ARG A 96 5.08 3.26 -24.26
CA ARG A 96 5.85 2.05 -24.57
C ARG A 96 5.02 0.78 -24.38
N VAL A 97 4.27 0.70 -23.28
CA VAL A 97 3.37 -0.44 -23.00
C VAL A 97 2.26 -0.52 -24.04
N ALA A 98 1.65 0.60 -24.42
CA ALA A 98 0.65 0.66 -25.47
C ALA A 98 1.21 0.13 -26.82
N ASN A 99 2.41 0.56 -27.21
CA ASN A 99 3.06 0.07 -28.43
C ASN A 99 3.39 -1.43 -28.37
N LEU A 100 3.85 -1.93 -27.22
CA LEU A 100 4.20 -3.35 -27.05
C LEU A 100 2.99 -4.27 -27.21
N PHE A 101 1.84 -3.86 -26.64
CA PHE A 101 0.60 -4.64 -26.69
C PHE A 101 -0.34 -4.24 -27.83
N GLY A 102 0.08 -3.34 -28.73
CA GLY A 102 -0.76 -2.85 -29.84
C GLY A 102 -2.03 -2.13 -29.40
N LEU A 103 -2.03 -1.53 -28.21
CA LEU A 103 -3.15 -0.77 -27.66
C LEU A 103 -3.05 0.70 -28.03
N GLU A 104 -4.19 1.38 -28.08
CA GLU A 104 -4.19 2.83 -28.24
C GLU A 104 -3.75 3.52 -26.94
N TYR A 105 -2.80 4.44 -27.05
CA TYR A 105 -2.31 5.20 -25.89
C TYR A 105 -3.44 5.97 -25.17
N SER A 106 -4.40 6.51 -25.93
CA SER A 106 -5.53 7.27 -25.38
C SER A 106 -6.40 6.40 -24.45
N ASP A 107 -6.69 5.16 -24.85
CA ASP A 107 -7.45 4.18 -24.07
C ASP A 107 -6.68 3.75 -22.82
N VAL A 108 -5.40 3.40 -22.96
CA VAL A 108 -4.53 3.06 -21.81
C VAL A 108 -4.46 4.23 -20.82
N TYR A 109 -4.31 5.45 -21.31
CA TYR A 109 -4.28 6.64 -20.47
C TYR A 109 -5.60 6.85 -19.72
N GLN A 110 -6.74 6.73 -20.39
CA GLN A 110 -8.07 6.85 -19.76
C GLN A 110 -8.31 5.76 -18.71
N ARG A 111 -7.97 4.51 -19.03
CA ARG A 111 -8.11 3.36 -18.13
C ARG A 111 -7.25 3.45 -16.87
N THR A 112 -6.13 4.16 -16.91
CA THR A 112 -5.26 4.38 -15.73
C THR A 112 -5.68 5.55 -14.84
N ARG A 113 -6.68 6.34 -15.27
CA ARG A 113 -7.15 7.53 -14.54
C ARG A 113 -8.48 7.24 -13.86
N LEU A 114 -8.67 7.89 -12.71
CA LEU A 114 -9.94 7.80 -11.98
C LEU A 114 -11.03 8.52 -12.76
N CYS A 115 -12.24 8.00 -12.73
CA CYS A 115 -13.40 8.60 -13.40
C CYS A 115 -13.68 10.06 -13.02
N GLY A 116 -13.27 10.48 -11.82
CA GLY A 116 -13.40 11.86 -11.34
C GLY A 116 -12.33 12.84 -11.88
N GLU A 117 -11.18 12.33 -12.34
CA GLU A 117 -10.08 13.16 -12.88
C GLU A 117 -10.30 13.52 -14.36
N LEU A 118 -11.16 12.76 -15.06
CA LEU A 118 -11.41 12.91 -16.49
C LEU A 118 -12.59 13.87 -16.77
N PRO A 119 -12.49 14.69 -17.85
CA PRO A 119 -13.61 15.43 -18.42
C PRO A 119 -14.82 14.52 -18.64
N LYS A 120 -16.04 15.04 -18.45
CA LYS A 120 -17.31 14.27 -18.53
C LYS A 120 -17.42 13.45 -19.80
N ASP A 121 -16.87 13.97 -20.89
CA ASP A 121 -16.95 13.44 -22.26
C ASP A 121 -15.98 12.27 -22.50
N SER A 122 -15.01 12.07 -21.61
CA SER A 122 -13.91 11.10 -21.72
C SER A 122 -13.91 10.05 -20.60
N ARG A 123 -15.07 9.80 -19.98
CA ARG A 123 -15.22 8.84 -18.86
C ARG A 123 -15.53 7.41 -19.31
N ALA A 124 -15.71 7.16 -20.60
CA ALA A 124 -15.89 5.80 -21.07
C ALA A 124 -14.60 5.00 -20.81
N GLY A 125 -14.67 3.94 -19.99
CA GLY A 125 -13.51 3.09 -19.69
C GLY A 125 -12.58 3.57 -18.57
N CYS A 126 -12.98 4.59 -17.79
CA CYS A 126 -12.18 5.06 -16.65
C CYS A 126 -12.07 4.04 -15.50
N TRP A 127 -11.05 4.19 -14.66
CA TRP A 127 -10.86 3.33 -13.48
C TRP A 127 -11.90 3.61 -12.41
N ASN A 128 -12.70 2.59 -12.08
CA ASN A 128 -13.74 2.62 -11.04
C ASN A 128 -13.20 2.28 -9.64
N GLY A 129 -11.98 1.76 -9.54
CA GLY A 129 -11.36 1.40 -8.28
C GLY A 129 -10.71 2.59 -7.56
N THR A 130 -9.95 2.28 -6.53
CA THR A 130 -9.14 3.27 -5.80
C THR A 130 -7.79 3.48 -6.49
N ARG A 131 -7.14 4.62 -6.19
CA ARG A 131 -5.79 4.96 -6.68
C ARG A 131 -4.72 3.92 -6.32
N TYR A 132 -4.89 3.23 -5.20
CA TYR A 132 -3.88 2.32 -4.65
C TYR A 132 -4.07 0.87 -5.09
N GLN A 133 -5.14 0.59 -5.85
CA GLN A 133 -5.35 -0.72 -6.43
C GLN A 133 -4.55 -0.85 -7.73
N PRO A 134 -3.95 -2.02 -8.00
CA PRO A 134 -3.31 -2.29 -9.28
C PRO A 134 -4.34 -2.23 -10.41
N ILE A 135 -4.08 -1.41 -11.42
CA ILE A 135 -5.00 -1.20 -12.55
C ILE A 135 -4.63 -2.19 -13.67
N PRO A 136 -5.43 -3.22 -13.95
CA PRO A 136 -5.12 -4.19 -15.00
C PRO A 136 -5.23 -3.55 -16.39
N LEU A 137 -4.13 -3.64 -17.16
CA LEU A 137 -4.07 -3.15 -18.54
C LEU A 137 -4.35 -4.28 -19.53
N VAL A 138 -3.63 -5.40 -19.38
CA VAL A 138 -3.72 -6.55 -20.29
C VAL A 138 -3.85 -7.82 -19.45
N GLY A 139 -4.86 -8.62 -19.77
CA GLY A 139 -5.03 -9.97 -19.23
C GLY A 139 -4.41 -11.02 -20.16
N ASN A 140 -3.98 -12.14 -19.60
CA ASN A 140 -3.37 -13.26 -20.31
C ASN A 140 -2.15 -12.87 -21.16
N ALA A 141 -1.25 -12.07 -20.59
CA ALA A 141 0.02 -11.77 -21.24
C ALA A 141 0.84 -13.07 -21.40
N ASN A 142 1.42 -13.31 -22.57
CA ASN A 142 2.33 -14.43 -22.75
C ASN A 142 3.73 -14.06 -22.21
N GLN A 143 4.43 -15.01 -21.61
CA GLN A 143 5.76 -14.79 -21.04
C GLN A 143 6.79 -14.39 -22.13
N ASP A 144 6.57 -14.79 -23.37
CA ASP A 144 7.43 -14.45 -24.52
C ASP A 144 7.34 -12.98 -24.97
N LEU A 145 6.35 -12.23 -24.49
CA LEU A 145 6.09 -10.82 -24.86
C LEU A 145 6.61 -9.81 -23.82
N ALA A 146 7.06 -10.27 -22.65
CA ALA A 146 7.53 -9.45 -21.53
C ALA A 146 9.06 -9.37 -21.49
#